data_AF-I0V0K3-F1
#
_entry.id   AF-I0V0K3-F1
#
_cell.length_a   1.000
_cell.length_b   1.000
_cell.length_c   1.000
_cell.angle_alpha   90.00
_cell.angle_beta   90.00
_cell.angle_gamma   90.00
#
_symmetry.space_group_name_H-M   'P 1'
#
loop_
_entity.id
_entity.type
_entity.pdbx_description
1 polymer ?
#
loop_
_entity_poly.entity_id
_entity_poly.type
_entity_poly.pdbx_seq_one_letter_code
_entity_poly.pdbx_strand_id
1 'polypeptide(L)'
;MSAPGGFEVDPSRLRAGAGELAALAERARAVASELAEALQAVPRPWGGDAVGESFAATHVEAADHALRQVNGVAGAFEEFGTALAEAATAYLTADADAANAVNATDEPDRAG
;
A
#
# COMPACT_ATOMS: atom_id res chain seq x y z
N MET A 1 23.62 33.12 -11.53
CA MET A 1 24.28 31.80 -11.45
C MET A 1 23.21 30.82 -11.01
N SER A 2 22.70 29.96 -11.90
CA SER A 2 21.71 28.95 -11.53
C SER A 2 22.41 27.77 -10.85
N ALA A 3 21.91 27.36 -9.68
CA ALA A 3 22.42 26.19 -8.96
C ALA A 3 22.16 24.89 -9.76
N PRO A 4 23.07 23.90 -9.67
CA PRO A 4 23.01 22.68 -10.48
C PRO A 4 21.93 21.73 -9.95
N GLY A 5 20.99 21.35 -10.82
CA GLY A 5 20.10 20.18 -10.75
C GLY A 5 19.85 19.59 -9.36
N GLY A 6 19.03 20.25 -8.55
CA GLY A 6 18.47 19.64 -7.35
C GLY A 6 17.43 18.59 -7.75
N PHE A 7 17.46 17.43 -7.11
CA PHE A 7 16.35 16.47 -7.19
C PHE A 7 15.15 17.08 -6.45
N GLU A 8 14.26 17.74 -7.19
CA GLU A 8 13.00 18.26 -6.66
C GLU A 8 12.03 17.08 -6.52
N VAL A 9 11.79 16.66 -5.29
CA VAL A 9 10.72 15.70 -4.98
C VAL A 9 9.42 16.45 -4.86
N ASP A 10 8.37 15.97 -5.54
CA ASP A 10 7.00 16.46 -5.41
C ASP A 10 6.27 15.65 -4.32
N PRO A 11 6.16 16.18 -3.08
CA PRO A 11 5.58 15.45 -1.97
C PRO A 11 4.06 15.29 -2.13
N SER A 12 3.43 16.16 -2.91
CA SER A 12 2.00 16.10 -3.22
C SER A 12 1.72 14.90 -4.12
N ARG A 13 2.55 14.66 -5.14
CA ARG A 13 2.46 13.45 -5.97
C ARG A 13 2.72 12.18 -5.19
N LEU A 14 3.69 12.17 -4.28
CA LEU A 14 3.95 11.00 -3.43
C LEU A 14 2.74 10.68 -2.53
N ARG A 15 2.12 11.69 -1.91
CA ARG A 15 0.90 11.49 -1.12
C ARG A 15 -0.28 11.04 -1.96
N ALA A 16 -0.46 11.59 -3.15
CA ALA A 16 -1.51 11.16 -4.07
C ALA A 16 -1.32 9.67 -4.43
N GLY A 17 -0.10 9.27 -4.81
CA GLY A 17 0.22 7.86 -5.09
C GLY A 17 0.00 6.93 -3.89
N ALA A 18 0.36 7.37 -2.68
CA ALA A 18 0.05 6.62 -1.45
C ALA A 18 -1.46 6.41 -1.26
N GLY A 19 -2.27 7.44 -1.52
CA GLY A 19 -3.73 7.35 -1.44
C GLY A 19 -4.33 6.40 -2.49
N GLU A 20 -3.81 6.40 -3.71
CA GLU A 20 -4.22 5.46 -4.76
C GLU A 20 -3.92 4.00 -4.38
N LEU A 21 -2.75 3.74 -3.79
CA LEU A 21 -2.37 2.41 -3.31
C LEU A 21 -3.25 1.94 -2.15
N ALA A 22 -3.59 2.84 -1.22
CA ALA A 22 -4.56 2.54 -0.16
C ALA A 22 -5.93 2.15 -0.74
N ALA A 23 -6.41 2.87 -1.75
CA ALA A 23 -7.67 2.52 -2.42
C ALA A 23 -7.60 1.18 -3.15
N LEU A 24 -6.47 0.82 -3.76
CA LEU A 24 -6.26 -0.49 -4.38
C LEU A 24 -6.20 -1.61 -3.34
N ALA A 25 -5.58 -1.37 -2.19
CA ALA A 25 -5.56 -2.32 -1.07
C ALA A 25 -6.96 -2.64 -0.57
N GLU A 26 -7.80 -1.61 -0.35
CA GLU A 26 -9.20 -1.79 0.06
C GLU A 26 -10.01 -2.59 -0.97
N ARG A 27 -9.83 -2.30 -2.27
CA ARG A 27 -10.48 -3.07 -3.34
C ARG A 27 -10.03 -4.54 -3.34
N ALA A 28 -8.74 -4.81 -3.12
CA ALA A 28 -8.22 -6.16 -3.04
C ALA A 28 -8.79 -6.93 -1.83
N ARG A 29 -8.95 -6.27 -0.67
CA ARG A 29 -9.63 -6.85 0.51
C ARG A 29 -11.08 -7.17 0.23
N ALA A 30 -11.81 -6.25 -0.41
CA ALA A 30 -13.21 -6.48 -0.75
C ALA A 30 -13.37 -7.74 -1.61
N VAL A 31 -12.55 -7.89 -2.66
CA VAL A 31 -12.53 -9.09 -3.52
C VAL A 31 -12.19 -10.35 -2.72
N ALA A 32 -11.21 -10.29 -1.82
CA ALA A 32 -10.86 -11.44 -0.97
C ALA A 32 -12.01 -11.83 -0.02
N SER A 33 -12.71 -10.84 0.56
CA SER A 33 -13.86 -11.07 1.44
C SER A 33 -15.02 -11.70 0.67
N GLU A 34 -15.37 -11.16 -0.50
CA GLU A 34 -16.41 -11.71 -1.36
C GLU A 34 -16.11 -13.15 -1.77
N LEU A 35 -14.84 -13.45 -2.10
CA LEU A 35 -14.40 -14.81 -2.42
C LEU A 35 -14.53 -15.73 -1.20
N ALA A 36 -14.12 -15.28 -0.02
CA ALA A 36 -14.23 -16.06 1.22
C ALA A 36 -15.69 -16.39 1.54
N GLU A 37 -16.58 -15.40 1.44
CA GLU A 37 -18.01 -15.55 1.68
C GLU A 37 -18.63 -16.53 0.68
N ALA A 38 -18.30 -16.41 -0.61
CA ALA A 38 -18.80 -17.32 -1.65
C ALA A 38 -18.35 -18.77 -1.41
N LEU A 39 -17.10 -18.97 -0.98
CA LEU A 39 -16.57 -20.30 -0.66
C LEU A 39 -17.23 -20.90 0.58
N GLN A 40 -17.57 -20.09 1.58
CA GLN A 40 -18.23 -20.55 2.81
C GLN A 40 -19.74 -20.80 2.64
N ALA A 41 -20.40 -20.08 1.73
CA ALA A 41 -21.85 -20.15 1.53
C ALA A 41 -22.33 -21.52 1.00
N VAL A 42 -21.46 -22.31 0.38
CA VAL A 42 -21.81 -23.62 -0.18
C VAL A 42 -20.93 -24.72 0.43
N PRO A 43 -21.24 -25.20 1.65
CA PRO A 43 -20.44 -26.26 2.25
C PRO A 43 -20.62 -27.58 1.48
N ARG A 44 -19.56 -27.98 0.76
CA ARG A 44 -19.41 -29.27 0.06
C ARG A 44 -20.58 -29.65 -0.87
N PRO A 45 -20.83 -28.87 -1.95
CA PRO A 45 -21.84 -29.25 -2.95
C PRO A 45 -21.51 -30.57 -3.66
N TRP A 46 -20.28 -31.06 -3.55
CA TRP A 46 -19.76 -32.28 -4.17
C TRP A 46 -19.98 -33.57 -3.36
N GLY A 47 -20.63 -33.51 -2.19
CA GLY A 47 -20.90 -34.69 -1.37
C GLY A 47 -19.68 -35.24 -0.62
N GLY A 48 -19.87 -36.31 0.17
CA GLY A 48 -18.82 -36.96 0.98
C GLY A 48 -18.49 -38.37 0.53
N ASP A 49 -18.87 -38.74 -0.70
CA ASP A 49 -18.43 -40.00 -1.29
C ASP A 49 -16.98 -39.90 -1.81
N ALA A 50 -16.44 -41.00 -2.33
CA ALA A 50 -15.05 -41.03 -2.82
C ALA A 50 -14.79 -40.00 -3.94
N VAL A 51 -15.81 -39.65 -4.73
CA VAL A 51 -15.71 -38.63 -5.79
C VAL A 51 -15.69 -37.24 -5.18
N GLY A 52 -16.55 -36.98 -4.20
CA GLY A 52 -16.60 -35.74 -3.43
C GLY A 52 -15.32 -35.48 -2.64
N GLU A 53 -14.75 -36.49 -1.98
CA GLU A 53 -13.47 -36.39 -1.28
C GLU A 53 -12.31 -36.10 -2.26
N SER A 54 -12.27 -36.78 -3.42
CA SER A 54 -11.26 -36.51 -4.45
C SER A 54 -11.37 -35.10 -5.04
N PHE A 55 -12.60 -34.61 -5.22
CA PHE A 55 -12.84 -33.25 -5.69
C PHE A 55 -12.39 -32.22 -4.65
N ALA A 56 -12.75 -32.44 -3.37
CA ALA A 56 -12.36 -31.59 -2.25
C ALA A 56 -10.84 -31.47 -2.14
N ALA A 57 -10.12 -32.60 -2.23
CA ALA A 57 -8.67 -32.64 -2.14
C ALA A 57 -7.98 -31.78 -3.21
N THR A 58 -8.60 -31.58 -4.37
CA THR A 58 -8.02 -30.77 -5.46
C THR A 58 -8.48 -29.31 -5.39
N HIS A 59 -9.75 -29.05 -5.11
CA HIS A 59 -10.33 -27.71 -5.24
C HIS A 59 -10.24 -26.86 -3.98
N VAL A 60 -10.33 -27.45 -2.80
CA VAL A 60 -10.29 -26.69 -1.54
C VAL A 60 -8.93 -26.04 -1.36
N GLU A 61 -7.85 -26.78 -1.57
CA GLU A 61 -6.50 -26.24 -1.48
C GLU A 61 -6.24 -25.12 -2.48
N ALA A 62 -6.70 -25.29 -3.73
CA ALA A 62 -6.55 -24.27 -4.77
C ALA A 62 -7.34 -22.99 -4.44
N ALA A 63 -8.56 -23.12 -3.90
CA ALA A 63 -9.38 -22.00 -3.47
C ALA A 63 -8.72 -21.26 -2.29
N ASP A 64 -8.24 -21.99 -1.29
CA ASP A 64 -7.52 -21.42 -0.15
C ASP A 64 -6.22 -20.72 -0.59
N HIS A 65 -5.50 -21.30 -1.55
CA HIS A 65 -4.31 -20.69 -2.14
C HIS A 65 -4.64 -19.39 -2.86
N ALA A 66 -5.69 -19.36 -3.69
CA ALA A 66 -6.13 -18.14 -4.34
C ALA A 66 -6.49 -17.05 -3.32
N LEU A 67 -7.21 -17.41 -2.25
CA LEU A 67 -7.57 -16.48 -1.18
C LEU A 67 -6.33 -15.87 -0.49
N ARG A 68 -5.32 -16.69 -0.20
CA ARG A 68 -4.04 -16.22 0.37
C ARG A 68 -3.32 -15.26 -0.57
N GLN A 69 -3.28 -15.55 -1.86
CA GLN A 69 -2.62 -14.70 -2.85
C GLN A 69 -3.28 -13.32 -2.96
N VAL A 70 -4.62 -13.26 -3.01
CA VAL A 70 -5.35 -11.98 -3.08
C VAL A 70 -5.13 -11.16 -1.81
N ASN A 71 -5.16 -11.79 -0.64
CA ASN A 71 -4.83 -11.13 0.62
C ASN A 71 -3.37 -10.61 0.66
N GLY A 72 -2.42 -11.38 0.11
CA GLY A 72 -1.03 -10.95 0.00
C GLY A 72 -0.86 -9.69 -0.85
N VAL A 73 -1.61 -9.58 -1.95
CA VAL A 73 -1.61 -8.37 -2.81
C VAL A 73 -2.14 -7.16 -2.06
N ALA A 74 -3.21 -7.32 -1.27
CA ALA A 74 -3.76 -6.23 -0.45
C ALA A 74 -2.73 -5.70 0.55
N GLY A 75 -2.01 -6.60 1.24
CA GLY A 75 -0.94 -6.24 2.16
C GLY A 75 0.22 -5.50 1.47
N ALA A 76 0.66 -5.98 0.31
CA ALA A 76 1.73 -5.33 -0.45
C ALA A 76 1.39 -3.89 -0.87
N PHE A 77 0.12 -3.63 -1.25
CA PHE A 77 -0.32 -2.27 -1.57
C PHE A 77 -0.34 -1.34 -0.34
N GLU A 78 -0.71 -1.83 0.84
CA GLU A 78 -0.63 -1.03 2.07
C GLU A 78 0.79 -0.70 2.48
N GLU A 79 1.67 -1.70 2.46
CA GLU A 79 3.08 -1.52 2.82
C GLU A 79 3.73 -0.48 1.90
N PHE A 80 3.49 -0.60 0.59
CA PHE A 80 4.05 0.35 -0.36
C PHE A 80 3.43 1.74 -0.26
N GLY A 81 2.10 1.84 -0.06
CA GLY A 81 1.42 3.12 0.17
C GLY A 81 1.92 3.83 1.43
N THR A 82 2.12 3.08 2.51
CA THR A 82 2.67 3.61 3.79
C THR A 82 4.09 4.15 3.58
N ALA A 83 4.95 3.38 2.92
CA ALA A 83 6.32 3.81 2.63
C ALA A 83 6.37 5.11 1.79
N LEU A 84 5.47 5.26 0.81
CA LEU A 84 5.37 6.50 0.03
C LEU A 84 4.92 7.70 0.87
N ALA A 85 3.95 7.50 1.77
CA ALA A 85 3.45 8.56 2.65
C ALA A 85 4.52 9.00 3.67
N GLU A 86 5.27 8.04 4.22
CA GLU A 86 6.41 8.29 5.10
C GLU A 86 7.51 9.07 4.37
N ALA A 87 7.86 8.65 3.15
CA ALA A 87 8.84 9.35 2.32
C ALA A 87 8.42 10.80 2.03
N ALA A 88 7.15 11.03 1.64
CA ALA A 88 6.63 12.36 1.40
C ALA A 88 6.72 13.27 2.63
N THR A 89 6.47 12.70 3.80
CA THR A 89 6.54 13.43 5.08
C THR A 89 7.98 13.77 5.43
N ALA A 90 8.90 12.82 5.29
CA ALA A 90 10.33 13.04 5.54
C ALA A 90 10.91 14.14 4.64
N TYR A 91 10.53 14.16 3.35
CA TYR A 91 10.97 15.22 2.43
C TYR A 91 10.48 16.61 2.85
N LEU A 92 9.21 16.75 3.23
CA LEU A 92 8.67 18.03 3.66
C LEU A 92 9.28 18.54 4.97
N THR A 93 9.57 17.64 5.90
CA THR A 93 10.26 18.01 7.15
C THR A 93 11.67 18.51 6.85
N ALA A 94 12.43 17.78 6.02
CA ALA A 94 13.78 18.18 5.67
C ALA A 94 13.84 19.53 4.94
N ASP A 95 12.89 19.80 4.03
CA ASP A 95 12.78 21.07 3.32
C ASP A 95 12.45 22.22 4.28
N ALA A 96 11.49 22.03 5.18
CA ALA A 96 11.13 23.02 6.19
C ALA A 96 12.29 23.33 7.15
N ASP A 97 13.02 22.30 7.61
CA ASP A 97 14.18 22.45 8.47
C ASP A 97 15.31 23.22 7.78
N ALA A 98 15.57 22.92 6.50
CA ALA A 98 16.55 23.63 5.69
C ALA A 98 16.15 25.11 5.50
N ALA A 99 14.88 25.39 5.17
CA ALA A 99 14.38 26.76 5.03
C ALA A 99 14.51 27.56 6.34
N ASN A 100 14.19 26.93 7.49
CA ASN A 100 14.36 27.55 8.80
C ASN A 100 15.82 27.84 9.13
N ALA A 101 16.73 26.92 8.82
CA ALA A 101 18.16 27.13 9.03
C ALA A 101 18.70 28.29 8.18
N VAL A 102 18.29 28.39 6.91
CA VAL A 102 18.67 29.53 6.04
C VAL A 102 18.14 30.84 6.60
N ASN A 103 16.86 30.92 6.97
CA ASN A 103 16.26 32.14 7.54
C ASN A 103 16.95 32.57 8.84
N ALA A 104 17.28 31.61 9.72
CA ALA A 104 18.00 31.88 10.96
C ALA A 104 19.44 32.36 10.73
N THR A 105 20.03 32.09 9.57
CA THR A 105 21.38 32.55 9.19
C THR A 105 21.36 33.92 8.50
N ASP A 106 20.22 34.33 7.93
CA ASP A 106 20.01 35.64 7.27
C ASP A 106 19.62 36.76 8.27
N GLU A 107 19.07 36.41 9.43
CA GLU A 107 18.72 37.35 10.51
C GLU A 107 19.88 37.93 11.37
N PRO A 108 21.03 37.26 11.59
CA PRO A 108 22.11 37.80 12.43
C PRO A 108 22.89 38.99 11.83
N ASP A 109 22.73 39.32 10.55
CA ASP A 109 23.51 40.39 9.87
C ASP A 109 22.77 41.74 9.76
N ARG A 110 21.55 41.88 10.30
CA ARG A 110 20.81 43.18 10.33
C ARG A 110 20.95 43.99 11.63
N ALA A 111 21.82 43.54 12.54
CA ALA A 111 22.16 44.25 13.77
C ALA A 111 23.67 44.52 13.84
N GLY A 112 24.18 45.34 12.92
CA GLY A 112 25.57 45.80 12.87
C GLY A 112 25.66 47.20 12.30
#